data_AF-A0A6I9VDU5-F1
#
_entry.id   AF-A0A6I9VDU5-F1
#
_cell.length_a   1.000
_cell.length_b   1.000
_cell.length_c   1.000
_cell.angle_alpha   90.00
_cell.angle_beta   90.00
_cell.angle_gamma   90.00
#
_symmetry.space_group_name_H-M   'P 1'
#
loop_
_entity.id
_entity.type
_entity.pdbx_description
1 polymer ?
#
loop_
_entity_poly.entity_id
_entity_poly.type
_entity_poly.pdbx_seq_one_letter_code
_entity_poly.pdbx_strand_id
1 'polypeptide(L)'
;MEQSYESAVGTIQRILGLYFVKYLKGGKMSDSDSDDWSEEWIPYSERNEWADIVPIPQDDGEHPIVAIAYSPKFREVFDYFRAVLAHREKSQRALELTADALRLNPANYTVWQYRRDILRALESDLYEELDYLDEVIRDNAKNYQVWHHRRVIVEMLNDSSKELELTEVALERDNKNYHAWQHRQWAIKTFDLFENELSFVDRLIAEDIRNNSAWNQRFFVLKHFGFTSDVVQREIQYTMNRIRVVKNNESAWNYLGGILKYEDNGTGNCHQEVLSFCEELYTSGVRSPYLLAFLIDLYRDQCLQQSNVTESDVLSRKVFNLCNDMSKKYDIVRRKYWQYIAEQFKENLAEK
;
A
#
# COMPACT_ATOMS: atom_id res chain seq x y z
N MET A 1 -18.49 -7.18 -33.35
CA MET A 1 -18.56 -6.66 -31.97
C MET A 1 -19.20 -7.65 -30.98
N GLU A 2 -19.88 -8.71 -31.44
CA GLU A 2 -20.32 -9.81 -30.54
C GLU A 2 -19.27 -10.90 -30.31
N GLN A 3 -18.31 -11.09 -31.21
CA GLN A 3 -17.25 -12.12 -31.06
C GLN A 3 -16.12 -11.76 -30.07
N SER A 4 -16.06 -10.54 -29.53
CA SER A 4 -15.05 -10.18 -28.52
C SER A 4 -15.50 -10.39 -27.08
N TYR A 5 -16.77 -10.70 -26.84
CA TYR A 5 -17.31 -10.93 -25.49
C TYR A 5 -17.19 -12.39 -25.03
N GLU A 6 -17.24 -13.37 -25.92
CA GLU A 6 -17.04 -14.79 -25.57
C GLU A 6 -15.57 -15.13 -25.22
N SER A 7 -14.61 -14.39 -25.76
CA SER A 7 -13.17 -14.57 -25.49
C SER A 7 -12.74 -14.09 -24.08
N ALA A 8 -13.50 -13.14 -23.50
CA ALA A 8 -13.21 -12.60 -22.17
C ALA A 8 -13.65 -13.55 -21.04
N VAL A 9 -14.66 -14.39 -21.28
CA VAL A 9 -15.18 -15.35 -20.28
C VAL A 9 -14.23 -16.54 -20.09
N GLY A 10 -13.50 -16.94 -21.14
CA GLY A 10 -12.54 -18.06 -21.09
C GLY A 10 -11.15 -17.72 -20.54
N THR A 11 -10.79 -16.44 -20.41
CA THR A 11 -9.41 -16.03 -20.04
C THR A 11 -9.28 -15.65 -18.55
N ILE A 12 -10.40 -15.45 -17.83
CA ILE A 12 -10.40 -15.05 -16.41
C ILE A 12 -10.10 -16.22 -15.45
N GLN A 13 -10.16 -17.47 -15.93
CA GLN A 13 -9.84 -18.66 -15.13
C GLN A 13 -8.33 -18.97 -14.94
N ARG A 14 -7.40 -18.13 -15.42
CA ARG A 14 -5.94 -18.39 -15.29
C ARG A 14 -5.16 -17.49 -14.32
N ILE A 15 -5.80 -16.59 -13.57
CA ILE A 15 -5.11 -15.72 -12.58
C ILE A 15 -5.68 -15.88 -11.16
N LEU A 16 -6.04 -17.11 -10.76
CA LEU A 16 -6.44 -17.43 -9.37
C LEU A 16 -5.51 -18.45 -8.69
N GLY A 17 -4.29 -18.62 -9.21
CA GLY A 17 -3.40 -19.73 -8.83
C GLY A 17 -2.21 -19.43 -7.92
N LEU A 18 -2.00 -18.22 -7.36
CA LEU A 18 -0.71 -17.91 -6.71
C LEU A 18 -0.72 -17.18 -5.35
N TYR A 19 -1.83 -17.12 -4.61
CA TYR A 19 -1.81 -16.57 -3.24
C TYR A 19 -2.55 -17.39 -2.17
N PHE A 20 -2.59 -18.72 -2.32
CA PHE A 20 -3.26 -19.58 -1.32
C PHE A 20 -2.44 -20.76 -0.80
N VAL A 21 -1.13 -20.57 -0.58
CA VAL A 21 -0.30 -21.56 0.13
C VAL A 21 0.57 -20.87 1.18
N LYS A 22 -0.05 -20.37 2.26
CA LYS A 22 0.68 -20.19 3.55
C LYS A 22 -0.18 -20.02 4.81
N TYR A 23 -1.37 -20.63 4.88
CA TYR A 23 -2.20 -20.62 6.10
C TYR A 23 -2.76 -21.99 6.48
N LEU A 24 -1.92 -23.03 6.49
CA LEU A 24 -2.30 -24.35 7.00
C LEU A 24 -1.32 -24.89 8.05
N LYS A 25 -1.09 -24.13 9.13
CA LYS A 25 -0.68 -24.69 10.42
C LYS A 25 -1.29 -23.90 11.57
N GLY A 26 -2.33 -24.45 12.19
CA GLY A 26 -2.61 -24.26 13.62
C GLY A 26 -3.55 -23.13 14.06
N GLY A 27 -4.28 -22.47 13.16
CA GLY A 27 -5.39 -21.59 13.54
C GLY A 27 -6.70 -22.35 13.41
N LYS A 28 -7.58 -22.27 14.43
CA LYS A 28 -9.00 -22.60 14.24
C LYS A 28 -9.48 -21.87 12.98
N MET A 29 -10.12 -22.60 12.07
CA MET A 29 -10.88 -22.00 10.97
C MET A 29 -11.78 -20.96 11.61
N SER A 30 -11.61 -19.68 11.26
CA SER A 30 -12.56 -18.66 11.68
C SER A 30 -13.87 -19.03 11.00
N ASP A 31 -14.82 -19.55 11.78
CA ASP A 31 -16.22 -19.56 11.37
C ASP A 31 -16.53 -18.12 10.94
N SER A 32 -16.93 -17.94 9.68
CA SER A 32 -17.39 -16.65 9.17
C SER A 32 -18.81 -16.31 9.66
N ASP A 33 -19.22 -16.94 10.76
CA ASP A 33 -20.49 -16.73 11.46
C ASP A 33 -20.27 -15.76 12.63
N SER A 34 -19.67 -14.60 12.36
CA SER A 34 -19.83 -13.46 13.28
C SER A 34 -21.19 -12.82 12.97
N ASP A 35 -22.22 -13.39 13.59
CA ASP A 35 -23.60 -12.93 13.60
C ASP A 35 -23.71 -11.49 14.11
N ASP A 36 -23.70 -10.52 13.19
CA ASP A 36 -24.16 -9.15 13.43
C ASP A 36 -25.22 -8.76 12.39
N TRP A 37 -26.19 -9.66 12.20
CA TRP A 37 -27.42 -9.38 11.46
C TRP A 37 -28.54 -9.14 12.48
N SER A 38 -29.13 -7.95 12.53
CA SER A 38 -30.27 -7.67 13.40
C SER A 38 -31.55 -8.35 12.90
N GLU A 39 -32.24 -9.07 13.80
CA GLU A 39 -33.50 -9.83 13.64
C GLU A 39 -33.49 -10.92 12.54
N GLU A 40 -34.26 -11.99 12.75
CA GLU A 40 -34.26 -13.25 11.97
C GLU A 40 -34.09 -13.04 10.46
N TRP A 41 -32.94 -13.43 9.90
CA TRP A 41 -32.73 -13.43 8.45
C TRP A 41 -33.73 -14.39 7.79
N ILE A 42 -34.60 -13.85 6.92
CA ILE A 42 -35.58 -14.65 6.17
C ILE A 42 -34.96 -15.09 4.83
N PRO A 43 -34.97 -16.39 4.51
CA PRO A 43 -34.57 -16.93 3.19
C PRO A 43 -35.23 -16.18 2.03
N TYR A 44 -34.49 -15.91 0.95
CA TYR A 44 -35.04 -15.24 -0.24
C TYR A 44 -36.19 -16.04 -0.89
N SER A 45 -36.16 -17.36 -0.77
CA SER A 45 -37.22 -18.26 -1.20
C SER A 45 -38.54 -18.13 -0.42
N GLU A 46 -38.51 -17.55 0.77
CA GLU A 46 -39.68 -17.31 1.62
C GLU A 46 -40.20 -15.86 1.53
N ARG A 47 -39.48 -14.99 0.81
CA ARG A 47 -39.85 -13.59 0.61
C ARG A 47 -40.82 -13.45 -0.56
N ASN A 48 -42.03 -12.96 -0.30
CA ASN A 48 -43.07 -12.82 -1.32
C ASN A 48 -42.64 -11.93 -2.50
N GLU A 49 -41.84 -10.91 -2.24
CA GLU A 49 -41.28 -10.00 -3.24
C GLU A 49 -40.17 -10.62 -4.10
N TRP A 50 -39.82 -11.89 -3.89
CA TRP A 50 -38.88 -12.68 -4.69
C TRP A 50 -39.54 -13.88 -5.38
N ALA A 51 -40.86 -14.04 -5.26
CA ALA A 51 -41.59 -15.18 -5.82
C ALA A 51 -41.68 -15.20 -7.37
N ASP A 52 -41.43 -14.07 -8.02
CA ASP A 52 -41.45 -13.91 -9.48
C ASP A 52 -40.13 -14.31 -10.17
N ILE A 53 -39.06 -14.56 -9.40
CA ILE A 53 -37.75 -14.92 -9.94
C ILE A 53 -37.32 -16.30 -9.46
N VAL A 54 -36.84 -17.12 -10.40
CA VAL A 54 -36.34 -18.47 -10.11
C VAL A 54 -34.84 -18.40 -9.82
N PRO A 55 -34.36 -18.85 -8.64
CA PRO A 55 -32.94 -18.84 -8.32
C PRO A 55 -32.13 -19.73 -9.28
N ILE A 56 -30.91 -19.30 -9.64
CA ILE A 56 -30.03 -20.03 -10.55
C ILE A 56 -28.87 -20.64 -9.76
N PRO A 57 -28.77 -21.98 -9.63
CA PRO A 57 -27.68 -22.63 -8.91
C PRO A 57 -26.32 -22.39 -9.60
N GLN A 58 -25.24 -22.45 -8.81
CA GLN A 58 -23.89 -22.48 -9.37
C GLN A 58 -23.66 -23.78 -10.14
N ASP A 59 -23.22 -23.68 -11.40
CA ASP A 59 -22.79 -24.83 -12.19
C ASP A 59 -21.26 -25.01 -12.08
N ASP A 60 -20.82 -25.94 -11.24
CA ASP A 60 -19.41 -26.34 -11.11
C ASP A 60 -19.06 -27.59 -11.96
N GLY A 61 -19.98 -28.04 -12.82
CA GLY A 61 -19.84 -29.22 -13.66
C GLY A 61 -20.00 -30.56 -12.92
N GLU A 62 -19.88 -31.67 -13.66
CA GLU A 62 -20.07 -33.03 -13.15
C GLU A 62 -19.00 -33.46 -12.12
N HIS A 63 -17.79 -32.91 -12.25
CA HIS A 63 -16.63 -33.24 -11.40
C HIS A 63 -15.98 -31.96 -10.86
N PRO A 64 -16.61 -31.33 -9.85
CA PRO A 64 -16.19 -30.01 -9.39
C PRO A 64 -14.82 -30.09 -8.71
N ILE A 65 -13.91 -29.19 -9.11
CA ILE A 65 -12.60 -29.01 -8.48
C ILE A 65 -12.64 -27.79 -7.57
N VAL A 66 -11.91 -27.83 -6.45
CA VAL A 66 -11.90 -26.77 -5.42
C VAL A 66 -13.31 -26.34 -4.97
N ALA A 67 -14.25 -27.29 -4.97
CA ALA A 67 -15.64 -27.06 -4.56
C ALA A 67 -15.70 -26.57 -3.12
N ILE A 68 -16.38 -25.46 -2.90
CA ILE A 68 -16.56 -24.87 -1.58
C ILE A 68 -17.88 -25.42 -1.00
N ALA A 69 -17.81 -25.96 0.22
CA ALA A 69 -18.98 -26.39 0.97
C ALA A 69 -19.70 -25.15 1.56
N TYR A 70 -20.46 -24.45 0.71
CA TYR A 70 -21.18 -23.24 1.09
C TYR A 70 -22.32 -23.51 2.09
N SER A 71 -22.52 -22.59 3.04
CA SER A 71 -23.70 -22.59 3.91
C SER A 71 -25.00 -22.47 3.08
N PRO A 72 -26.16 -22.93 3.59
CA PRO A 72 -27.44 -22.74 2.90
C PRO A 72 -27.72 -21.27 2.55
N LYS A 73 -27.47 -20.36 3.51
CA LYS A 73 -27.59 -18.91 3.31
C LYS A 73 -26.70 -18.38 2.19
N PHE A 74 -25.43 -18.79 2.14
CA PHE A 74 -24.53 -18.37 1.08
C PHE A 74 -25.02 -18.84 -0.29
N ARG A 75 -25.42 -20.12 -0.41
CA ARG A 75 -25.94 -20.66 -1.67
C ARG A 75 -27.16 -19.89 -2.14
N GLU A 76 -28.13 -19.68 -1.25
CA GLU A 76 -29.37 -19.00 -1.59
C GLU A 76 -29.14 -17.57 -2.07
N VAL A 77 -28.39 -16.75 -1.33
CA VAL A 77 -28.08 -15.37 -1.75
C VAL A 77 -27.40 -15.35 -3.12
N PHE A 78 -26.43 -16.23 -3.35
CA PHE A 78 -25.71 -16.25 -4.63
C PHE A 78 -26.52 -16.89 -5.77
N ASP A 79 -27.49 -17.78 -5.48
CA ASP A 79 -28.41 -18.31 -6.48
C ASP A 79 -29.37 -17.23 -6.98
N TYR A 80 -29.92 -16.44 -6.05
CA TYR A 80 -30.73 -15.26 -6.39
C TYR A 80 -29.91 -14.18 -7.08
N PHE A 81 -28.65 -13.96 -6.67
CA PHE A 81 -27.78 -13.00 -7.35
C PHE A 81 -27.51 -13.42 -8.81
N ARG A 82 -27.24 -14.70 -9.05
CA ARG A 82 -27.12 -15.25 -10.41
C ARG A 82 -28.39 -15.05 -11.23
N ALA A 83 -29.56 -15.26 -10.63
CA ALA A 83 -30.84 -15.04 -11.31
C ALA A 83 -31.02 -13.57 -11.71
N VAL A 84 -30.87 -12.64 -10.77
CA VAL A 84 -30.98 -11.18 -11.03
C VAL A 84 -29.99 -10.74 -12.10
N LEU A 85 -28.75 -11.24 -12.03
CA LEU A 85 -27.71 -10.93 -13.00
C LEU A 85 -28.06 -11.45 -14.41
N ALA A 86 -28.56 -12.69 -14.52
CA ALA A 86 -28.97 -13.29 -15.79
C ALA A 86 -30.16 -12.56 -16.43
N HIS A 87 -31.12 -12.12 -15.61
CA HIS A 87 -32.27 -11.31 -16.03
C HIS A 87 -31.93 -9.83 -16.26
N ARG A 88 -30.70 -9.39 -15.93
CA ARG A 88 -30.26 -7.99 -15.99
C ARG A 88 -31.16 -7.03 -15.21
N GLU A 89 -31.78 -7.50 -14.14
CA GLU A 89 -32.70 -6.71 -13.34
C GLU A 89 -31.98 -5.60 -12.58
N LYS A 90 -32.42 -4.35 -12.79
CA LYS A 90 -31.92 -3.13 -12.15
C LYS A 90 -33.02 -2.53 -11.26
N SER A 91 -33.25 -3.14 -10.10
CA SER A 91 -34.32 -2.79 -9.16
C SER A 91 -33.76 -2.48 -7.77
N GLN A 92 -34.57 -1.88 -6.91
CA GLN A 92 -34.20 -1.62 -5.51
C GLN A 92 -33.94 -2.94 -4.75
N ARG A 93 -34.77 -3.97 -4.93
CA ARG A 93 -34.55 -5.30 -4.32
C ARG A 93 -33.23 -5.94 -4.78
N ALA A 94 -32.85 -5.73 -6.04
CA ALA A 94 -31.57 -6.21 -6.56
C ALA A 94 -30.38 -5.46 -5.91
N LEU A 95 -30.53 -4.16 -5.63
CA LEU A 95 -29.54 -3.37 -4.89
C LEU A 95 -29.35 -3.92 -3.47
N GLU A 96 -30.44 -4.19 -2.77
CA GLU A 96 -30.44 -4.79 -1.42
C GLU A 96 -29.80 -6.19 -1.42
N LEU A 97 -30.15 -7.04 -2.40
CA LEU A 97 -29.52 -8.34 -2.57
C LEU A 97 -28.00 -8.24 -2.75
N THR A 98 -27.51 -7.22 -3.48
CA THR A 98 -26.06 -7.03 -3.60
C THR A 98 -25.39 -6.69 -2.26
N ALA A 99 -26.08 -5.99 -1.35
CA ALA A 99 -25.54 -5.74 -0.01
C ALA A 99 -25.40 -7.05 0.77
N ASP A 100 -26.39 -7.95 0.70
CA ASP A 100 -26.32 -9.25 1.34
C ASP A 100 -25.19 -10.13 0.76
N ALA A 101 -25.07 -10.15 -0.57
CA ALA A 101 -24.00 -10.89 -1.24
C ALA A 101 -22.61 -10.35 -0.86
N LEU A 102 -22.47 -9.03 -0.67
CA LEU A 102 -21.21 -8.39 -0.28
C LEU A 102 -20.86 -8.56 1.20
N ARG A 103 -21.85 -8.66 2.09
CA ARG A 103 -21.61 -9.05 3.49
C ARG A 103 -21.09 -10.49 3.58
N LEU A 104 -21.58 -11.39 2.71
CA LEU A 104 -21.09 -12.79 2.64
C LEU A 104 -19.73 -12.93 1.94
N ASN A 105 -19.47 -12.13 0.90
CA ASN A 105 -18.19 -12.14 0.20
C ASN A 105 -17.86 -10.75 -0.38
N PRO A 106 -17.19 -9.88 0.40
CA PRO A 106 -16.87 -8.52 -0.05
C PRO A 106 -15.78 -8.51 -1.13
N ALA A 107 -15.11 -9.62 -1.40
CA ALA A 107 -14.12 -9.75 -2.48
C ALA A 107 -14.74 -10.08 -3.84
N ASN A 108 -16.06 -10.34 -3.91
CA ASN A 108 -16.72 -10.66 -5.17
C ASN A 108 -16.87 -9.40 -6.05
N TYR A 109 -15.93 -9.22 -6.97
CA TYR A 109 -15.90 -8.07 -7.87
C TYR A 109 -17.07 -8.00 -8.85
N THR A 110 -17.70 -9.13 -9.19
CA THR A 110 -18.89 -9.18 -10.06
C THR A 110 -20.07 -8.53 -9.37
N VAL A 111 -20.27 -8.80 -8.07
CA VAL A 111 -21.33 -8.16 -7.27
C VAL A 111 -21.10 -6.66 -7.20
N TRP A 112 -19.87 -6.21 -6.91
CA TRP A 112 -19.54 -4.78 -6.89
C TRP A 112 -19.75 -4.07 -8.23
N GLN A 113 -19.40 -4.71 -9.34
CA GLN A 113 -19.66 -4.16 -10.67
C GLN A 113 -21.16 -4.04 -10.92
N TYR A 114 -21.92 -5.09 -10.65
CA TYR A 114 -23.36 -5.10 -10.87
C TYR A 114 -24.09 -4.09 -9.97
N ARG A 115 -23.65 -3.95 -8.72
CA ARG A 115 -24.12 -2.92 -7.77
C ARG A 115 -23.96 -1.52 -8.36
N ARG A 116 -22.79 -1.17 -8.92
CA ARG A 116 -22.58 0.13 -9.61
C ARG A 116 -23.54 0.33 -10.78
N ASP A 117 -23.79 -0.72 -11.54
CA ASP A 117 -24.71 -0.64 -12.67
C ASP A 117 -26.16 -0.47 -12.21
N ILE A 118 -26.54 -1.04 -11.07
CA ILE A 118 -27.86 -0.80 -10.44
C ILE A 118 -27.96 0.63 -9.92
N LEU A 119 -26.98 1.11 -9.16
CA LEU A 119 -26.95 2.48 -8.62
C LEU A 119 -27.12 3.53 -9.73
N ARG A 120 -26.45 3.34 -10.87
CA ARG A 120 -26.62 4.23 -12.04
C ARG A 120 -28.00 4.14 -12.68
N ALA A 121 -28.53 2.93 -12.83
CA ALA A 121 -29.83 2.71 -13.48
C ALA A 121 -31.00 3.23 -12.64
N LEU A 122 -30.87 3.20 -11.31
CA LEU A 122 -31.86 3.71 -10.37
C LEU A 122 -31.69 5.20 -10.07
N GLU A 123 -30.62 5.84 -10.55
CA GLU A 123 -30.26 7.22 -10.16
C GLU A 123 -30.22 7.38 -8.64
N SER A 124 -29.69 6.38 -7.94
CA SER A 124 -29.64 6.32 -6.47
C SER A 124 -28.84 7.49 -5.88
N ASP A 125 -29.18 7.87 -4.64
CA ASP A 125 -28.37 8.83 -3.88
C ASP A 125 -27.01 8.20 -3.54
N LEU A 126 -25.96 8.74 -4.16
CA LEU A 126 -24.60 8.24 -3.99
C LEU A 126 -24.01 8.60 -2.61
N TYR A 127 -24.58 9.55 -1.88
CA TYR A 127 -24.16 9.83 -0.51
C TYR A 127 -24.59 8.71 0.45
N GLU A 128 -25.77 8.12 0.25
CA GLU A 128 -26.19 6.92 1.00
C GLU A 128 -25.24 5.74 0.71
N GLU A 129 -24.77 5.61 -0.53
CA GLU A 129 -23.76 4.59 -0.88
C GLU A 129 -22.41 4.87 -0.20
N LEU A 130 -21.99 6.13 -0.06
CA LEU A 130 -20.78 6.47 0.70
C LEU A 130 -20.92 6.08 2.18
N ASP A 131 -22.07 6.33 2.79
CA ASP A 131 -22.34 5.96 4.19
C ASP A 131 -22.34 4.43 4.36
N TYR A 132 -22.93 3.68 3.42
CA TYR A 132 -22.80 2.21 3.36
C TYR A 132 -21.33 1.77 3.26
N LEU A 133 -20.52 2.42 2.43
CA LEU A 133 -19.10 2.08 2.27
C LEU A 133 -18.26 2.41 3.50
N ASP A 134 -18.62 3.43 4.28
CA ASP A 134 -17.95 3.74 5.56
C ASP A 134 -18.05 2.53 6.51
N GLU A 135 -19.20 1.86 6.55
CA GLU A 135 -19.40 0.62 7.31
C GLU A 135 -18.61 -0.54 6.69
N VAL A 136 -18.73 -0.77 5.38
CA VAL A 136 -18.04 -1.90 4.74
C VAL A 136 -16.52 -1.79 4.85
N ILE A 137 -15.94 -0.59 4.70
CA ILE A 137 -14.49 -0.35 4.85
C ILE A 137 -14.04 -0.62 6.28
N ARG A 138 -14.88 -0.27 7.27
CA ARG A 138 -14.59 -0.49 8.69
C ARG A 138 -14.25 -1.95 8.98
N ASP A 139 -15.02 -2.85 8.38
CA ASP A 139 -14.91 -4.29 8.60
C ASP A 139 -13.97 -4.96 7.59
N ASN A 140 -13.80 -4.35 6.41
CA ASN A 140 -13.07 -4.92 5.28
C ASN A 140 -11.94 -4.01 4.77
N ALA A 141 -11.21 -3.37 5.68
CA ALA A 141 -10.21 -2.34 5.36
C ALA A 141 -9.05 -2.82 4.45
N LYS A 142 -8.87 -4.13 4.27
CA LYS A 142 -7.82 -4.75 3.42
C LYS A 142 -8.37 -5.34 2.11
N ASN A 143 -9.59 -4.97 1.72
CA ASN A 143 -10.26 -5.47 0.53
C ASN A 143 -10.11 -4.49 -0.65
N TYR A 144 -9.57 -4.97 -1.78
CA TYR A 144 -9.36 -4.15 -2.98
C TYR A 144 -10.66 -3.58 -3.56
N GLN A 145 -11.72 -4.38 -3.62
CA GLN A 145 -12.96 -4.02 -4.28
C GLN A 145 -13.69 -2.91 -3.54
N VAL A 146 -13.66 -2.92 -2.20
CA VAL A 146 -14.32 -1.89 -1.38
C VAL A 146 -13.68 -0.52 -1.62
N TRP A 147 -12.34 -0.42 -1.53
CA TRP A 147 -11.62 0.83 -1.80
C TRP A 147 -11.79 1.30 -3.25
N HIS A 148 -11.76 0.37 -4.20
CA HIS A 148 -12.01 0.71 -5.61
C HIS A 148 -13.45 1.20 -5.82
N HIS A 149 -14.43 0.58 -5.19
CA HIS A 149 -15.83 0.99 -5.29
C HIS A 149 -16.01 2.39 -4.71
N ARG A 150 -15.46 2.68 -3.52
CA ARG A 150 -15.49 4.03 -2.95
C ARG A 150 -14.90 5.06 -3.91
N ARG A 151 -13.73 4.79 -4.46
CA ARG A 151 -13.11 5.68 -5.45
C ARG A 151 -14.05 5.97 -6.62
N VAL A 152 -14.72 4.95 -7.18
CA VAL A 152 -15.66 5.16 -8.30
C VAL A 152 -16.86 6.02 -7.89
N ILE A 153 -17.41 5.81 -6.68
CA ILE A 153 -18.53 6.62 -6.18
C ILE A 153 -18.12 8.09 -5.99
N VAL A 154 -16.93 8.33 -5.42
CA VAL A 154 -16.35 9.68 -5.27
C VAL A 154 -16.09 10.33 -6.63
N GLU A 155 -15.59 9.59 -7.62
CA GLU A 155 -15.42 10.08 -9.00
C GLU A 155 -16.77 10.42 -9.65
N MET A 156 -17.83 9.64 -9.39
CA MET A 156 -19.18 9.90 -9.88
C MET A 156 -19.81 11.15 -9.25
N LEU A 157 -19.59 11.35 -7.95
CA LEU A 157 -20.05 12.54 -7.21
C LEU A 157 -19.20 13.79 -7.51
N ASN A 158 -17.93 13.59 -7.87
CA ASN A 158 -16.90 14.62 -7.90
C ASN A 158 -16.80 15.41 -6.57
N ASP A 159 -16.98 14.71 -5.45
CA ASP A 159 -16.89 15.25 -4.09
C ASP A 159 -15.93 14.42 -3.24
N SER A 160 -14.82 15.04 -2.81
CA SER A 160 -13.78 14.43 -1.99
C SER A 160 -13.79 14.88 -0.52
N SER A 161 -14.84 15.59 -0.10
CA SER A 161 -14.94 16.23 1.22
C SER A 161 -14.69 15.30 2.41
N LYS A 162 -15.09 14.02 2.31
CA LYS A 162 -14.94 13.01 3.38
C LYS A 162 -13.64 12.18 3.29
N GLU A 163 -12.84 12.30 2.23
CA GLU A 163 -11.82 11.29 1.91
C GLU A 163 -10.57 11.38 2.80
N LEU A 164 -10.19 12.59 3.20
CA LEU A 164 -9.07 12.77 4.13
C LEU A 164 -9.42 12.29 5.54
N GLU A 165 -10.65 12.53 6.01
CA GLU A 165 -11.13 12.05 7.31
C GLU A 165 -11.25 10.52 7.33
N LEU A 166 -11.86 9.92 6.30
CA LEU A 166 -11.96 8.46 6.19
C LEU A 166 -10.57 7.80 6.25
N THR A 167 -9.64 8.29 5.42
CA THR A 167 -8.31 7.68 5.35
C THR A 167 -7.53 7.89 6.65
N GLU A 168 -7.74 9.02 7.35
CA GLU A 168 -7.19 9.21 8.69
C GLU A 168 -7.75 8.18 9.69
N VAL A 169 -9.07 8.02 9.78
CA VAL A 169 -9.70 7.01 10.66
C VAL A 169 -9.20 5.59 10.36
N ALA A 170 -9.03 5.25 9.07
CA ALA A 170 -8.48 3.96 8.67
C ALA A 170 -7.02 3.78 9.11
N LEU A 171 -6.22 4.84 9.05
CA LEU A 171 -4.81 4.85 9.43
C LEU A 171 -4.59 4.91 10.96
N GLU A 172 -5.51 5.47 11.72
CA GLU A 172 -5.50 5.39 13.19
C GLU A 172 -5.62 3.94 13.67
N ARG A 173 -6.41 3.12 12.95
CA ARG A 173 -6.58 1.69 13.25
C ARG A 173 -5.44 0.83 12.74
N ASP A 174 -4.97 1.08 11.52
CA ASP A 174 -3.82 0.41 10.92
C ASP A 174 -2.99 1.43 10.13
N ASN A 175 -1.97 1.98 10.80
CA ASN A 175 -1.12 3.05 10.27
C ASN A 175 -0.26 2.64 9.06
N LYS A 176 -0.29 1.35 8.69
CA LYS A 176 0.38 0.77 7.52
C LYS A 176 -0.60 0.20 6.50
N ASN A 177 -1.90 0.48 6.63
CA ASN A 177 -2.88 0.06 5.63
C ASN A 177 -2.54 0.65 4.25
N TYR A 178 -2.09 -0.22 3.35
CA TYR A 178 -1.63 0.17 2.02
C TYR A 178 -2.76 0.77 1.17
N HIS A 179 -3.98 0.25 1.30
CA HIS A 179 -5.12 0.75 0.55
C HIS A 179 -5.53 2.15 1.01
N ALA A 180 -5.54 2.40 2.32
CA ALA A 180 -5.83 3.72 2.86
C ALA A 180 -4.80 4.77 2.38
N TRP A 181 -3.50 4.44 2.42
CA TRP A 181 -2.45 5.32 1.90
C TRP A 181 -2.58 5.55 0.38
N GLN A 182 -2.84 4.48 -0.39
CA GLN A 182 -3.03 4.59 -1.85
C GLN A 182 -4.25 5.46 -2.20
N HIS A 183 -5.35 5.26 -1.49
CA HIS A 183 -6.58 6.02 -1.67
C HIS A 183 -6.40 7.48 -1.30
N ARG A 184 -5.73 7.76 -0.16
CA ARG A 184 -5.38 9.13 0.26
C ARG A 184 -4.54 9.85 -0.79
N GLN A 185 -3.49 9.20 -1.32
CA GLN A 185 -2.67 9.79 -2.37
C GLN A 185 -3.44 10.05 -3.67
N TRP A 186 -4.37 9.16 -4.03
CA TRP A 186 -5.24 9.37 -5.17
C TRP A 186 -6.15 10.59 -4.94
N ALA A 187 -6.87 10.66 -3.82
CA ALA A 187 -7.77 11.77 -3.51
C ALA A 187 -7.02 13.11 -3.49
N ILE A 188 -5.88 13.17 -2.82
CA ILE A 188 -5.03 14.37 -2.78
C ILE A 188 -4.62 14.83 -4.19
N LYS A 189 -4.18 13.91 -5.05
CA LYS A 189 -3.77 14.26 -6.41
C LYS A 189 -4.93 14.66 -7.31
N THR A 190 -6.06 13.97 -7.20
CA THR A 190 -7.19 14.17 -8.10
C THR A 190 -7.95 15.45 -7.77
N PHE A 191 -8.02 15.82 -6.49
CA PHE A 191 -8.79 16.97 -6.01
C PHE A 191 -7.93 18.10 -5.43
N ASP A 192 -6.61 18.07 -5.65
CA ASP A 192 -5.64 19.08 -5.20
C ASP A 192 -5.64 19.36 -3.69
N LEU A 193 -5.78 18.29 -2.88
CA LEU A 193 -5.92 18.39 -1.41
C LEU A 193 -4.56 18.33 -0.69
N PHE A 194 -3.54 19.02 -1.21
CA PHE A 194 -2.20 19.01 -0.61
C PHE A 194 -2.09 19.91 0.63
N GLU A 195 -3.04 20.82 0.83
CA GLU A 195 -3.10 21.69 2.00
C GLU A 195 -3.15 20.84 3.29
N ASN A 196 -2.35 21.20 4.28
CA ASN A 196 -2.22 20.50 5.58
C ASN A 196 -1.67 19.07 5.56
N GLU A 197 -1.42 18.44 4.40
CA GLU A 197 -0.93 17.06 4.36
C GLU A 197 0.47 16.91 4.99
N LEU A 198 1.33 17.92 4.85
CA LEU A 198 2.64 17.89 5.50
C LEU A 198 2.52 17.90 7.03
N SER A 199 1.57 18.68 7.58
CA SER A 199 1.25 18.72 9.01
C SER A 199 0.70 17.39 9.51
N PHE A 200 -0.16 16.75 8.72
CA PHE A 200 -0.67 15.40 8.99
C PHE A 200 0.49 14.39 9.08
N VAL A 201 1.38 14.39 8.10
CA VAL A 201 2.55 13.50 8.08
C VAL A 201 3.50 13.80 9.24
N ASP A 202 3.73 15.06 9.59
CA ASP A 202 4.59 15.43 10.71
C ASP A 202 4.07 14.92 12.06
N ARG A 203 2.75 14.94 12.26
CA ARG A 203 2.12 14.32 13.44
C ARG A 203 2.37 12.81 13.46
N LEU A 204 2.14 12.11 12.35
CA LEU A 204 2.34 10.66 12.30
C LEU A 204 3.80 10.24 12.53
N ILE A 205 4.77 11.01 12.03
CA ILE A 205 6.20 10.76 12.29
C ILE A 205 6.56 11.08 13.75
N ALA A 206 5.90 12.07 14.37
CA ALA A 206 6.10 12.36 15.79
C ALA A 206 5.54 11.24 16.70
N GLU A 207 4.41 10.64 16.33
CA GLU A 207 3.78 9.51 17.02
C GLU A 207 4.58 8.21 16.84
N ASP A 208 4.95 7.87 15.60
CA ASP A 208 5.82 6.75 15.27
C ASP A 208 6.87 7.14 14.22
N ILE A 209 8.06 7.48 14.69
CA ILE A 209 9.20 7.83 13.85
C ILE A 209 9.63 6.69 12.89
N ARG A 210 9.23 5.43 13.15
CA ARG A 210 9.52 4.27 12.29
C ARG A 210 8.40 3.99 11.27
N ASN A 211 7.36 4.81 11.22
CA ASN A 211 6.30 4.66 10.23
C ASN A 211 6.81 5.00 8.83
N ASN A 212 7.29 3.98 8.11
CA ASN A 212 7.81 4.13 6.75
C ASN A 212 6.79 4.70 5.77
N SER A 213 5.49 4.43 5.97
CA SER A 213 4.44 4.97 5.11
C SER A 213 4.30 6.48 5.28
N ALA A 214 4.45 7.00 6.51
CA ALA A 214 4.48 8.45 6.75
C ALA A 214 5.71 9.11 6.11
N TRP A 215 6.91 8.50 6.21
CA TRP A 215 8.10 8.99 5.50
C TRP A 215 7.92 9.00 3.97
N ASN A 216 7.30 7.94 3.42
CA ASN A 216 6.95 7.88 2.00
C ASN A 216 5.94 8.98 1.62
N GLN A 217 4.93 9.21 2.46
CA GLN A 217 3.95 10.27 2.25
C GLN A 217 4.62 11.66 2.30
N ARG A 218 5.57 11.87 3.21
CA ARG A 218 6.35 13.12 3.26
C ARG A 218 7.04 13.40 1.92
N PHE A 219 7.71 12.39 1.38
CA PHE A 219 8.38 12.50 0.07
C PHE A 219 7.37 12.76 -1.05
N PHE A 220 6.23 12.07 -1.04
CA PHE A 220 5.14 12.28 -2.00
C PHE A 220 4.63 13.73 -2.01
N VAL A 221 4.38 14.32 -0.84
CA VAL A 221 3.89 15.70 -0.70
C VAL A 221 4.93 16.68 -1.22
N LEU A 222 6.18 16.54 -0.78
CA LEU A 222 7.24 17.46 -1.18
C LEU A 222 7.58 17.37 -2.66
N LYS A 223 7.50 16.17 -3.24
CA LYS A 223 7.69 15.97 -4.68
C LYS A 223 6.66 16.74 -5.52
N HIS A 224 5.43 16.93 -5.02
CA HIS A 224 4.42 17.73 -5.72
C HIS A 224 4.82 19.21 -5.81
N PHE A 225 5.36 19.77 -4.74
CA PHE A 225 5.83 21.17 -4.70
C PHE A 225 7.22 21.38 -5.31
N GLY A 226 8.00 20.30 -5.45
CA GLY A 226 9.36 20.32 -5.98
C GLY A 226 10.43 20.42 -4.88
N PHE A 227 11.59 19.86 -5.18
CA PHE A 227 12.76 19.89 -4.30
C PHE A 227 13.71 21.02 -4.69
N THR A 228 13.39 22.24 -4.27
CA THR A 228 14.33 23.38 -4.34
C THR A 228 15.45 23.20 -3.33
N SER A 229 16.58 23.90 -3.51
CA SER A 229 17.71 23.83 -2.56
C SER A 229 17.28 24.16 -1.12
N ASP A 230 16.39 25.14 -0.93
CA ASP A 230 15.86 25.49 0.41
C ASP A 230 15.04 24.35 1.02
N VAL A 231 14.20 23.68 0.21
CA VAL A 231 13.42 22.52 0.66
C VAL A 231 14.35 21.37 1.02
N VAL A 232 15.31 21.06 0.16
CA VAL A 232 16.29 19.98 0.43
C VAL A 232 17.07 20.25 1.71
N GLN A 233 17.60 21.46 1.89
CA GLN A 233 18.33 21.84 3.10
C GLN A 233 17.46 21.68 4.36
N ARG A 234 16.20 22.14 4.31
CA ARG A 234 15.24 21.96 5.41
C ARG A 234 15.00 20.49 5.73
N GLU A 235 14.81 19.66 4.70
CA GLU A 235 14.53 18.23 4.87
C GLU A 235 15.74 17.43 5.34
N ILE A 236 16.96 17.80 4.93
CA ILE A 236 18.20 17.23 5.46
C ILE A 236 18.27 17.52 6.96
N GLN A 237 18.09 18.77 7.38
CA GLN A 237 18.12 19.14 8.80
C GLN A 237 17.02 18.44 9.61
N TYR A 238 15.81 18.39 9.07
CA TYR A 238 14.68 17.65 9.67
C TYR A 238 15.07 16.19 9.91
N THR A 239 15.60 15.52 8.89
CA THR A 239 15.90 14.09 8.93
C THR A 239 17.08 13.79 9.86
N MET A 240 18.14 14.60 9.83
CA MET A 240 19.26 14.47 10.76
C MET A 240 18.79 14.62 12.22
N ASN A 241 17.88 15.56 12.51
CA ASN A 241 17.30 15.70 13.85
C ASN A 241 16.54 14.45 14.28
N ARG A 242 15.80 13.80 13.37
CA ARG A 242 15.08 12.54 13.63
C ARG A 242 16.04 11.35 13.84
N ILE A 243 17.13 11.28 13.07
CA ILE A 243 18.20 10.28 13.24
C ILE A 243 18.90 10.45 14.60
N ARG A 244 19.14 11.68 15.08
CA ARG A 244 19.74 11.91 16.40
C ARG A 244 18.93 11.25 17.53
N VAL A 245 17.60 11.34 17.44
CA VAL A 245 16.67 10.72 18.39
C VAL A 245 16.70 9.20 18.27
N VAL A 246 16.49 8.66 17.06
CA VAL A 246 16.49 7.22 16.81
C VAL A 246 17.49 6.86 15.73
N LYS A 247 18.73 6.62 16.17
CA LYS A 247 19.89 6.37 15.31
C LYS A 247 19.77 5.08 14.47
N ASN A 248 19.02 4.10 14.98
CA ASN A 248 18.79 2.81 14.33
C ASN A 248 17.37 2.71 13.74
N ASN A 249 16.97 3.73 12.97
CA ASN A 249 15.70 3.76 12.23
C ASN A 249 15.97 3.83 10.73
N GLU A 250 15.76 2.71 10.03
CA GLU A 250 15.99 2.58 8.59
C GLU A 250 15.21 3.61 7.75
N SER A 251 13.97 3.94 8.13
CA SER A 251 13.13 4.85 7.34
C SER A 251 13.71 6.26 7.24
N ALA A 252 14.28 6.80 8.32
CA ALA A 252 14.91 8.12 8.29
C ALA A 252 16.19 8.12 7.44
N TRP A 253 17.01 7.07 7.52
CA TRP A 253 18.21 6.92 6.68
C TRP A 253 17.86 6.77 5.19
N ASN A 254 16.85 5.97 4.89
CA ASN A 254 16.35 5.79 3.52
C ASN A 254 15.77 7.08 2.96
N TYR A 255 15.02 7.84 3.77
CA TYR A 255 14.50 9.15 3.38
C TYR A 255 15.63 10.13 3.09
N LEU A 256 16.63 10.23 3.97
CA LEU A 256 17.80 11.09 3.75
C LEU A 256 18.48 10.75 2.42
N GLY A 257 18.79 9.47 2.20
CA GLY A 257 19.40 9.02 0.93
C GLY A 257 18.53 9.30 -0.29
N GLY A 258 17.21 9.21 -0.17
CA GLY A 258 16.26 9.54 -1.24
C GLY A 258 16.25 11.03 -1.59
N ILE A 259 16.32 11.91 -0.58
CA ILE A 259 16.41 13.37 -0.78
C ILE A 259 17.71 13.73 -1.49
N LEU A 260 18.85 13.20 -1.03
CA LEU A 260 20.16 13.52 -1.63
C LEU A 260 20.25 13.07 -3.09
N LYS A 261 19.76 11.87 -3.41
CA LYS A 261 19.75 11.36 -4.80
C LYS A 261 18.85 12.16 -5.73
N TYR A 262 17.80 12.78 -5.21
CA TYR A 262 16.91 13.60 -6.03
C TYR A 262 17.58 14.92 -6.42
N GLU A 263 18.39 15.51 -5.53
CA GLU A 263 19.18 16.71 -5.80
C GLU A 263 20.29 16.47 -6.84
N ASP A 264 20.94 15.30 -6.79
CA ASP A 264 22.12 14.98 -7.62
C ASP A 264 21.82 14.90 -9.14
N ASN A 265 20.57 15.07 -9.54
CA ASN A 265 20.16 15.30 -10.94
C ASN A 265 20.57 16.68 -11.51
N GLY A 266 21.46 17.44 -10.85
CA GLY A 266 22.00 18.64 -11.47
C GLY A 266 22.89 19.58 -10.65
N THR A 267 23.06 19.41 -9.33
CA THR A 267 23.84 20.38 -8.51
C THR A 267 25.13 19.85 -7.90
N GLY A 268 25.38 18.54 -7.86
CA GLY A 268 26.69 17.96 -7.49
C GLY A 268 27.23 18.40 -6.13
N ASN A 269 26.39 18.92 -5.24
CA ASN A 269 26.82 19.35 -3.92
C ASN A 269 27.01 18.11 -3.05
N CYS A 270 28.26 17.71 -2.86
CA CYS A 270 28.62 16.85 -1.74
C CYS A 270 28.14 17.56 -0.46
N HIS A 271 27.10 17.04 0.19
CA HIS A 271 26.59 17.60 1.44
C HIS A 271 27.61 17.33 2.55
N GLN A 272 28.64 18.17 2.59
CA GLN A 272 29.71 18.09 3.58
C GLN A 272 29.15 18.10 5.00
N GLU A 273 28.01 18.76 5.22
CA GLU A 273 27.26 18.72 6.48
C GLU A 273 26.74 17.31 6.83
N VAL A 274 26.21 16.55 5.86
CA VAL A 274 25.71 15.19 6.08
C VAL A 274 26.87 14.25 6.37
N LEU A 275 27.99 14.39 5.65
CA LEU A 275 29.20 13.63 5.96
C LEU A 275 29.70 13.94 7.37
N SER A 276 29.82 15.22 7.71
CA SER A 276 30.27 15.67 9.04
C SER A 276 29.37 15.12 10.14
N PHE A 277 28.05 15.13 9.93
CA PHE A 277 27.08 14.51 10.82
C PHE A 277 27.28 13.00 10.98
N CYS A 278 27.51 12.26 9.88
CA CYS A 278 27.76 10.83 9.94
C CYS A 278 29.08 10.49 10.64
N GLU A 279 30.15 11.27 10.39
CA GLU A 279 31.44 11.11 11.05
C GLU A 279 31.37 11.44 12.55
N GLU A 280 30.58 12.44 12.94
CA GLU A 280 30.30 12.75 14.35
C GLU A 280 29.66 11.56 15.06
N LEU A 281 28.59 11.00 14.49
CA LEU A 281 27.92 9.81 15.05
C LEU A 281 28.85 8.60 15.12
N TYR A 282 29.66 8.38 14.07
CA TYR A 282 30.62 7.28 14.05
C TYR A 282 31.70 7.46 15.14
N THR A 283 32.23 8.66 15.29
CA THR A 283 33.24 8.99 16.31
C THR A 283 32.66 8.88 17.73
N SER A 284 31.38 9.20 17.91
CA SER A 284 30.67 9.02 19.19
C SER A 284 30.37 7.54 19.52
N GLY A 285 30.84 6.58 18.72
CA GLY A 285 30.69 5.15 18.97
C GLY A 285 29.43 4.50 18.36
N VAL A 286 28.63 5.22 17.56
CA VAL A 286 27.44 4.65 16.92
C VAL A 286 27.85 3.67 15.83
N ARG A 287 27.28 2.45 15.85
CA ARG A 287 27.54 1.38 14.87
C ARG A 287 26.24 0.82 14.29
N SER A 288 25.26 1.70 14.04
CA SER A 288 24.05 1.30 13.31
C SER A 288 24.44 0.87 11.90
N PRO A 289 23.94 -0.27 11.38
CA PRO A 289 24.24 -0.71 10.02
C PRO A 289 23.86 0.34 8.97
N TYR A 290 22.84 1.17 9.24
CA TYR A 290 22.39 2.23 8.34
C TYR A 290 23.40 3.38 8.26
N LEU A 291 23.95 3.81 9.40
CA LEU A 291 25.03 4.80 9.44
C LEU A 291 26.28 4.30 8.69
N LEU A 292 26.68 3.05 8.96
CA LEU A 292 27.86 2.47 8.34
C LEU A 292 27.69 2.31 6.82
N ALA A 293 26.51 1.88 6.38
CA ALA A 293 26.13 1.84 4.97
C ALA A 293 26.22 3.24 4.33
N PHE A 294 25.66 4.26 4.99
CA PHE A 294 25.67 5.64 4.49
C PHE A 294 27.10 6.20 4.38
N LEU A 295 27.97 5.91 5.35
CA LEU A 295 29.39 6.29 5.28
C LEU A 295 30.14 5.57 4.15
N ILE A 296 29.83 4.30 3.88
CA ILE A 296 30.40 3.57 2.74
C ILE A 296 30.07 4.30 1.43
N ASP A 297 28.79 4.66 1.24
CA ASP A 297 28.34 5.37 0.04
C ASP A 297 29.03 6.74 -0.09
N LEU A 298 29.01 7.55 0.97
CA LEU A 298 29.66 8.88 0.97
C LEU A 298 31.17 8.82 0.70
N TYR A 299 31.90 7.91 1.37
CA TYR A 299 33.34 7.80 1.17
C TYR A 299 33.68 7.24 -0.21
N ARG A 300 32.85 6.35 -0.75
CA ARG A 300 33.02 5.85 -2.12
C ARG A 300 32.91 7.00 -3.12
N ASP A 301 31.85 7.80 -3.03
CA ASP A 301 31.63 8.91 -3.96
C ASP A 301 32.74 9.95 -3.87
N GLN A 302 33.14 10.35 -2.65
CA GLN A 302 34.27 11.26 -2.44
C GLN A 302 35.59 10.68 -2.98
N CYS A 303 35.87 9.40 -2.74
CA CYS A 303 37.10 8.76 -3.19
C CYS A 303 37.18 8.71 -4.72
N LEU A 304 36.07 8.47 -5.41
CA LEU A 304 36.02 8.45 -6.87
C LEU A 304 36.19 9.85 -7.47
N GLN A 305 35.73 10.90 -6.80
CA GLN A 305 35.91 12.29 -7.26
C GLN A 305 37.27 12.90 -6.87
N GLN A 306 37.97 12.33 -5.88
CA GLN A 306 39.21 12.89 -5.33
C GLN A 306 40.42 12.74 -6.26
N SER A 307 41.10 13.84 -6.62
CA SER A 307 42.33 13.79 -7.43
C SER A 307 43.61 13.56 -6.63
N ASN A 308 43.62 13.87 -5.33
CA ASN A 308 44.78 13.65 -4.46
C ASN A 308 44.91 12.16 -4.07
N VAL A 309 46.02 11.54 -4.48
CA VAL A 309 46.31 10.11 -4.25
C VAL A 309 46.31 9.76 -2.76
N THR A 310 46.92 10.60 -1.92
CA THR A 310 47.01 10.32 -0.47
C THR A 310 45.64 10.37 0.20
N GLU A 311 44.80 11.33 -0.16
CA GLU A 311 43.44 11.44 0.38
C GLU A 311 42.55 10.30 -0.14
N SER A 312 42.70 9.94 -1.42
CA SER A 312 42.03 8.78 -2.04
C SER A 312 42.40 7.47 -1.33
N ASP A 313 43.68 7.27 -0.99
CA ASP A 313 44.15 6.11 -0.24
C ASP A 313 43.55 6.02 1.16
N VAL A 314 43.35 7.16 1.83
CA VAL A 314 42.72 7.19 3.15
C VAL A 314 41.23 6.83 3.06
N LEU A 315 40.51 7.41 2.09
CA LEU A 315 39.09 7.14 1.88
C LEU A 315 38.85 5.68 1.46
N SER A 316 39.67 5.14 0.55
CA SER A 316 39.53 3.76 0.10
C SER A 316 39.71 2.76 1.24
N ARG A 317 40.68 2.99 2.14
CA ARG A 317 40.85 2.18 3.36
C ARG A 317 39.63 2.26 4.27
N LYS A 318 39.03 3.44 4.45
CA LYS A 318 37.79 3.59 5.23
C LYS A 318 36.66 2.74 4.63
N VAL A 319 36.45 2.79 3.31
CA VAL A 319 35.44 1.99 2.60
C VAL A 319 35.67 0.49 2.81
N PHE A 320 36.87 -0.03 2.53
CA PHE A 320 37.16 -1.46 2.67
C PHE A 320 37.00 -1.95 4.12
N ASN A 321 37.45 -1.16 5.10
CA ASN A 321 37.29 -1.50 6.51
C ASN A 321 35.81 -1.57 6.91
N LEU A 322 35.01 -0.58 6.50
CA LEU A 322 33.58 -0.56 6.79
C LEU A 322 32.84 -1.71 6.11
N CYS A 323 33.12 -2.01 4.83
CA CYS A 323 32.53 -3.18 4.15
C CYS A 323 32.89 -4.49 4.86
N ASN A 324 34.15 -4.63 5.28
CA ASN A 324 34.59 -5.79 6.06
C ASN A 324 33.82 -5.89 7.39
N ASP A 325 33.69 -4.79 8.13
CA ASP A 325 32.98 -4.71 9.40
C ASP A 325 31.48 -5.03 9.24
N MET A 326 30.84 -4.51 8.19
CA MET A 326 29.46 -4.82 7.85
C MET A 326 29.28 -6.32 7.54
N SER A 327 30.18 -6.89 6.74
CA SER A 327 30.12 -8.30 6.34
C SER A 327 30.34 -9.30 7.49
N LYS A 328 31.13 -8.91 8.51
CA LYS A 328 31.56 -9.79 9.61
C LYS A 328 30.86 -9.52 10.93
N LYS A 329 30.40 -8.29 11.19
CA LYS A 329 29.97 -7.87 12.52
C LYS A 329 28.60 -7.19 12.55
N TYR A 330 28.37 -6.16 11.71
CA TYR A 330 27.24 -5.26 11.91
C TYR A 330 26.03 -5.51 10.99
N ASP A 331 26.20 -6.19 9.84
CA ASP A 331 25.10 -6.56 8.94
C ASP A 331 25.38 -7.91 8.24
N ILE A 332 25.57 -8.94 9.07
CA ILE A 332 25.97 -10.28 8.63
C ILE A 332 24.95 -10.91 7.67
N VAL A 333 23.66 -10.59 7.84
CA VAL A 333 22.60 -11.07 6.94
C VAL A 333 22.82 -10.61 5.50
N ARG A 334 23.41 -9.43 5.29
CA ARG A 334 23.81 -8.91 3.98
C ARG A 334 25.30 -9.11 3.67
N ARG A 335 25.99 -10.07 4.29
CA ARG A 335 27.43 -10.33 4.07
C ARG A 335 27.85 -10.35 2.60
N LYS A 336 27.13 -11.11 1.77
CA LYS A 336 27.43 -11.23 0.33
C LYS A 336 27.29 -9.91 -0.41
N TYR A 337 26.33 -9.08 -0.02
CA TYR A 337 26.16 -7.75 -0.58
C TYR A 337 27.36 -6.86 -0.22
N TRP A 338 27.80 -6.84 1.03
CA TRP A 338 28.97 -6.03 1.44
C TRP A 338 30.29 -6.48 0.80
N GLN A 339 30.45 -7.79 0.56
CA GLN A 339 31.58 -8.32 -0.20
C GLN A 339 31.54 -7.86 -1.66
N TYR A 340 30.38 -7.96 -2.30
CA TYR A 340 30.15 -7.45 -3.66
C TYR A 340 30.42 -5.94 -3.77
N ILE A 341 29.95 -5.12 -2.82
CA ILE A 341 30.21 -3.68 -2.82
C ILE A 341 31.71 -3.37 -2.74
N ALA A 342 32.47 -4.10 -1.91
CA ALA A 342 33.91 -3.94 -1.83
C ALA A 342 34.63 -4.35 -3.14
N GLU A 343 34.21 -5.45 -3.76
CA GLU A 343 34.75 -5.89 -5.05
C GLU A 343 34.47 -4.87 -6.17
N GLN A 344 33.23 -4.41 -6.28
CA GLN A 344 32.85 -3.36 -7.22
C GLN A 344 33.63 -2.07 -7.00
N PHE A 345 33.82 -1.64 -5.76
CA PHE A 345 34.60 -0.44 -5.47
C PHE A 345 36.06 -0.59 -5.89
N LYS A 346 36.66 -1.78 -5.71
CA LYS A 346 38.01 -2.08 -6.17
C LYS A 346 38.13 -2.00 -7.70
N GLU A 347 37.14 -2.51 -8.43
CA GLU A 347 37.09 -2.42 -9.90
C GLU A 347 37.03 -0.95 -10.34
N ASN A 348 36.13 -0.14 -9.75
CA ASN A 348 36.01 1.29 -10.07
C ASN A 348 37.30 2.07 -9.79
N LEU A 349 38.05 1.72 -8.73
CA LEU A 349 39.36 2.33 -8.45
C LEU A 349 40.45 1.94 -9.44
N ALA A 350 40.33 0.79 -10.10
CA ALA A 350 41.28 0.36 -11.12
C ALA A 350 41.01 0.99 -12.50
N GLU A 351 39.78 1.45 -12.74
CA GLU A 351 39.37 2.15 -13.96
C GLU A 351 39.66 3.66 -13.92
N LYS A 352 39.87 4.19 -12.71
CA LYS A 352 40.27 5.58 -12.45
C LYS A 352 41.77 5.76 -12.64
#